data_AF-A0A1N6EK82-F1
#
_entry.id   AF-A0A1N6EK82-F1
#
_cell.length_a   1.000
_cell.length_b   1.000
_cell.length_c   1.000
_cell.angle_alpha   90.00
_cell.angle_beta   90.00
_cell.angle_gamma   90.00
#
_symmetry.space_group_name_H-M   'P 1'
#
loop_
_entity.id
_entity.type
_entity.pdbx_description
1 polymer ?
#
loop_
_entity_poly.entity_id
_entity_poly.type
_entity_poly.pdbx_seq_one_letter_code
_entity_poly.pdbx_strand_id
1 'polypeptide(L)'
;MENQDKISITSKTLASGNRQVKFFIEDKEKPQYGYLLMTEPKSVGEIIEEIKMRMERRRSAALNMNPFFPLQPTQDDHNFYLFSA
;
A
#
# COMPACT_ATOMS: atom_id res chain seq x y z
N MET A 1 -10.48 -20.56 -6.30
CA MET A 1 -9.11 -20.66 -6.82
C MET A 1 -8.68 -19.26 -7.23
N GLU A 2 -7.73 -18.72 -6.46
CA GLU A 2 -6.80 -17.61 -6.74
C GLU A 2 -7.35 -16.40 -7.51
N ASN A 3 -7.96 -15.45 -6.79
CA ASN A 3 -7.88 -14.05 -7.22
C ASN A 3 -6.41 -13.65 -7.11
N GLN A 4 -5.66 -13.82 -8.21
CA GLN A 4 -4.39 -13.15 -8.36
C GLN A 4 -4.71 -11.66 -8.52
N ASP A 5 -4.81 -10.95 -7.39
CA ASP A 5 -4.79 -9.49 -7.37
C ASP A 5 -3.66 -9.04 -8.30
N LYS A 6 -4.01 -8.42 -9.43
CA LYS A 6 -3.01 -7.92 -10.37
C LYS A 6 -2.47 -6.63 -9.78
N ILE A 7 -1.28 -6.74 -9.18
CA ILE A 7 -0.58 -5.60 -8.61
C ILE A 7 0.32 -5.00 -9.69
N SER A 8 -0.12 -3.90 -10.27
CA SER A 8 0.64 -3.07 -11.19
C SER A 8 1.49 -2.07 -10.39
N ILE A 9 2.81 -2.09 -10.55
CA ILE A 9 3.71 -1.15 -9.89
C ILE A 9 4.49 -0.29 -10.89
N THR A 10 4.75 0.95 -10.51
CA THR A 10 5.56 1.91 -11.26
C THR A 10 6.50 2.61 -10.30
N SER A 11 7.80 2.37 -10.44
CA SER A 11 8.80 3.02 -9.60
C SER A 11 9.38 4.26 -10.28
N LYS A 12 9.48 5.36 -9.54
CA LYS A 12 10.15 6.59 -9.96
C LYS A 12 11.21 6.96 -8.91
N THR A 13 12.43 7.24 -9.37
CA THR A 13 13.46 7.82 -8.51
C THR A 13 13.22 9.33 -8.39
N LEU A 14 13.13 9.83 -7.16
CA LEU A 14 12.97 11.25 -6.86
C LEU A 14 14.34 11.95 -6.86
N ALA A 15 14.34 13.26 -7.15
CA ALA A 15 15.55 14.09 -7.14
C ALA A 15 16.26 14.10 -5.76
N SER A 16 15.52 13.82 -4.69
CA SER A 16 16.03 13.72 -3.32
C SER A 16 16.83 12.43 -3.04
N GLY A 17 16.95 11.51 -4.00
CA GLY A 17 17.59 10.20 -3.82
C GLY A 17 16.62 9.08 -3.39
N ASN A 18 15.45 9.43 -2.88
CA ASN A 18 14.41 8.47 -2.50
C ASN A 18 13.72 7.86 -3.74
N ARG A 19 13.17 6.66 -3.58
CA ARG A 19 12.38 5.96 -4.61
C ARG A 19 10.91 5.98 -4.23
N GLN A 20 10.08 6.51 -5.11
CA GLN A 20 8.64 6.48 -4.98
C GLN A 20 8.07 5.37 -5.87
N VAL A 21 7.48 4.36 -5.26
CA VAL A 21 6.79 3.28 -5.97
C VAL A 21 5.30 3.53 -5.92
N LYS A 22 4.71 3.89 -7.05
CA LYS A 22 3.26 3.88 -7.21
C LYS A 22 2.82 2.43 -7.41
N PHE A 23 1.81 1.99 -6.68
CA PHE A 23 1.20 0.68 -6.88
C PHE A 23 -0.30 0.81 -7.11
N PHE A 24 -0.84 -0.11 -7.87
CA PHE A 24 -2.25 -0.23 -8.19
C PHE A 24 -2.61 -1.71 -8.12
N ILE A 25 -3.61 -2.05 -7.32
CA ILE A 25 -4.13 -3.37 -7.07
C ILE A 25 -5.45 -3.43 -7.82
N GLU A 26 -5.44 -4.10 -8.96
CA GLU A 26 -6.64 -4.41 -9.73
C GLU A 26 -7.37 -5.57 -9.05
N ASP A 27 -8.10 -5.25 -7.99
CA ASP A 27 -9.08 -6.16 -7.39
C ASP A 27 -10.46 -5.92 -8.00
N LYS A 28 -11.23 -7.00 -8.19
CA LYS A 28 -12.55 -6.94 -8.83
C LYS A 28 -13.60 -6.25 -7.96
N GLU A 29 -13.44 -6.27 -6.64
CA GLU A 29 -14.41 -5.70 -5.70
C GLU A 29 -13.98 -4.33 -5.20
N LYS A 30 -12.67 -4.12 -4.96
CA LYS A 30 -12.14 -2.84 -4.44
C LYS A 30 -10.76 -2.53 -5.05
N PRO A 31 -10.68 -1.77 -6.16
CA PRO A 31 -9.41 -1.36 -6.71
C PRO A 31 -8.69 -0.46 -5.69
N GLN A 32 -7.47 -0.82 -5.31
CA GLN A 32 -6.69 -0.10 -4.30
C GLN A 32 -5.43 0.44 -4.93
N TYR A 33 -4.99 1.64 -4.55
CA TYR A 33 -3.81 2.23 -5.14
C TYR A 33 -3.07 3.09 -4.14
N GLY A 34 -1.80 3.34 -4.40
CA GLY A 34 -1.01 4.05 -3.43
C GLY A 34 0.40 4.34 -3.85
N TYR A 35 1.13 4.96 -2.92
CA TYR A 35 2.56 5.22 -3.05
C TYR A 35 3.29 4.60 -1.88
N LEU A 36 4.41 3.97 -2.18
CA LEU A 36 5.37 3.43 -1.25
C LEU A 36 6.69 4.17 -1.46
N LEU A 37 7.01 5.06 -0.52
CA LEU A 37 8.28 5.77 -0.47
C LEU A 37 9.32 4.86 0.17
N MET A 38 10.45 4.67 -0.50
CA MET A 38 11.57 3.87 -0.04
C MET A 38 12.86 4.68 -0.17
N THR A 39 13.76 4.51 0.78
CA THR A 39 15.12 5.07 0.73
C THR A 39 16.09 4.11 0.05
N GLU A 40 15.82 2.81 0.08
CA GLU A 40 16.70 1.75 -0.43
C GLU A 40 16.14 1.06 -1.69
N PRO A 41 17.02 0.54 -2.58
CA PRO A 41 16.59 -0.21 -3.75
C PRO A 41 16.09 -1.61 -3.35
N LYS A 42 14.76 -1.80 -3.40
CA LYS A 42 14.14 -3.12 -3.26
C LYS A 42 13.77 -3.71 -4.63
N SER A 43 13.79 -5.03 -4.71
CA SER A 43 13.33 -5.78 -5.89
C SER A 43 11.80 -5.69 -6.02
N VAL A 44 11.28 -5.85 -7.24
CA VAL A 44 9.83 -5.83 -7.52
C VAL A 44 9.06 -6.81 -6.62
N GLY A 45 9.59 -8.03 -6.44
CA GLY A 45 8.98 -9.05 -5.57
C GLY A 45 8.85 -8.56 -4.12
N GLU A 46 9.92 -7.98 -3.57
CA GLU A 46 9.92 -7.46 -2.20
C GLU A 46 8.96 -6.29 -2.02
N ILE A 47 8.85 -5.41 -3.01
CA ILE A 47 7.88 -4.31 -2.99
C ILE A 47 6.45 -4.87 -2.95
N ILE A 48 6.16 -5.89 -3.77
CA ILE A 48 4.84 -6.53 -3.81
C ILE A 48 4.51 -7.19 -2.46
N GLU A 49 5.45 -7.95 -1.89
CA GLU A 49 5.28 -8.57 -0.58
C GLU A 49 5.08 -7.53 0.53
N GLU A 50 5.82 -6.43 0.50
CA GLU A 50 5.68 -5.36 1.47
C GLU A 50 4.32 -4.66 1.36
N ILE A 51 3.84 -4.40 0.14
CA ILE A 51 2.49 -3.87 -0.10
C ILE A 51 1.45 -4.85 0.47
N LYS A 52 1.53 -6.14 0.15
CA LYS A 52 0.59 -7.16 0.67
C LYS A 52 0.58 -7.23 2.19
N MET A 53 1.75 -7.31 2.82
CA MET A 53 1.86 -7.32 4.29
C MET A 53 1.26 -6.07 4.92
N ARG A 54 1.52 -4.88 4.37
CA ARG A 54 0.97 -3.62 4.91
C ARG A 54 -0.54 -3.55 4.75
N MET A 55 -1.08 -4.02 3.63
CA MET A 55 -2.53 -4.14 3.40
C MET A 55 -3.18 -5.08 4.40
N GLU A 56 -2.60 -6.27 4.60
CA GLU A 56 -3.08 -7.27 5.56
C GLU A 56 -3.04 -6.75 7.00
N ARG A 57 -1.97 -6.05 7.36
CA ARG A 57 -1.84 -5.41 8.68
C ARG A 57 -2.92 -4.34 8.90
N ARG A 58 -3.24 -3.53 7.89
CA ARG A 58 -4.33 -2.54 7.97
C ARG A 58 -5.70 -3.23 8.08
N ARG A 59 -5.96 -4.29 7.30
CA ARG A 59 -7.20 -5.08 7.37
C ARG A 59 -7.37 -5.69 8.76
N SER A 60 -6.30 -6.25 9.33
CA SER A 60 -6.26 -6.80 10.68
C SER A 60 -6.48 -5.71 11.75
N ALA A 61 -5.89 -4.52 11.59
CA ALA A 61 -6.09 -3.40 12.50
C ALA A 61 -7.52 -2.84 12.45
N ALA A 62 -8.16 -2.84 11.27
CA ALA A 62 -9.57 -2.46 11.13
C ALA A 62 -10.53 -3.46 11.81
N LEU A 63 -10.14 -4.74 11.89
CA LEU A 63 -10.91 -5.76 12.63
C LEU A 63 -10.67 -5.68 14.14
N ASN A 64 -9.52 -5.15 14.57
CA ASN A 64 -9.13 -4.97 15.97
C ASN A 64 -9.36 -3.51 16.42
N MET A 65 -10.54 -2.96 16.08
CA MET A 65 -10.91 -1.57 16.40
C MET A 65 -11.05 -1.37 17.91
N ASN A 66 -10.02 -0.77 18.51
CA ASN A 66 -10.07 -0.29 19.88
C ASN A 66 -10.75 1.10 19.90
N PRO A 67 -11.92 1.28 20.55
CA PRO A 67 -12.74 2.50 20.47
C PRO A 67 -12.10 3.75 21.08
N PHE A 68 -10.92 3.63 21.72
CA PHE A 68 -10.26 4.71 22.44
C PHE A 68 -9.21 5.49 21.64
N PHE A 69 -8.87 5.05 20.42
CA PHE A 69 -7.92 5.76 19.57
C PHE A 69 -8.66 6.46 18.43
N PRO A 70 -8.67 7.80 18.35
CA PRO A 70 -9.28 8.51 17.24
C PRO A 70 -8.55 8.11 15.96
N LEU A 71 -9.36 7.65 14.99
CA LEU A 71 -8.89 7.28 13.67
C LEU A 71 -8.08 8.44 13.08
N GLN A 72 -6.94 8.12 12.45
CA GLN A 72 -6.30 9.05 11.53
C GLN A 72 -7.36 9.56 10.55
N PRO A 73 -7.34 10.86 10.19
CA PRO A 73 -8.41 11.49 9.44
C PRO A 73 -8.78 10.62 8.25
N THR A 74 -10.08 10.35 8.12
CA THR A 74 -10.68 9.64 6.99
C THR A 74 -10.08 10.21 5.71
N GLN A 75 -9.16 9.46 5.10
CA GLN A 75 -8.75 9.77 3.74
C GLN A 75 -10.01 9.66 2.90
N ASP A 76 -10.36 10.78 2.27
CA ASP A 76 -11.54 10.94 1.40
C ASP A 76 -11.64 9.80 0.36
N ASP A 77 -10.48 9.23 0.02
CA ASP A 77 -10.34 8.05 -0.81
C ASP A 77 -9.97 6.81 0.03
N HIS A 78 -10.97 5.97 0.33
CA HIS A 78 -10.80 4.71 1.07
C HIS A 78 -9.89 3.69 0.35
N ASN A 79 -9.62 3.91 -0.94
CA ASN A 79 -8.80 3.03 -1.76
C ASN A 79 -7.35 3.54 -1.90
N PHE A 80 -7.05 4.73 -1.36
CA PHE A 80 -5.72 5.32 -1.41
C PHE A 80 -4.85 4.92 -0.21
N TYR A 81 -3.58 4.62 -0.50
CA TYR A 81 -2.58 4.23 0.49
C TYR A 81 -1.29 5.01 0.31
N LEU A 82 -0.77 5.54 1.41
CA LEU A 82 0.56 6.15 1.44
C LEU A 82 1.40 5.44 2.50
N PHE A 83 2.46 4.81 2.05
CA PHE A 83 3.39 4.07 2.88
C PHE A 83 4.77 4.71 2.76
N SER A 84 5.44 4.86 3.91
CA SER A 84 6.87 5.18 3.99
C SER A 84 7.62 3.98 4.57
N ALA A 85 8.71 3.57 3.93
CA ALA A 85 9.65 2.55 4.39
C ALA A 85 10.93 3.23 4.90
#